data_AF-A0A7R9WPU2-F1
#
_entry.id   AF-A0A7R9WPU2-F1
#
_cell.length_a   1.000
_cell.length_b   1.000
_cell.length_c   1.000
_cell.angle_alpha   90.00
_cell.angle_beta   90.00
_cell.angle_gamma   90.00
#
_symmetry.space_group_name_H-M   'P 1'
#
loop_
_entity.id
_entity.type
_entity.pdbx_description
1 polymer ?
#
loop_
_entity_poly.entity_id
_entity_poly.type
_entity_poly.pdbx_seq_one_letter_code
_entity_poly.pdbx_strand_id
1 'polypeptide(L)'
;MPYKPLDLAEVSKMTFMKPDHEKYPCIALAYEAGRAGGTMTAVLNAANEAANEMFREDVGLGFLDIPKLIEGAMEAHKDDLKKTDVTLDDILSCDAWAREHVMQASQSMKKELIL
;
A
#
# COMPACT_ATOMS: atom_id res chain seq x y z
N MET A 1 12.76 24.19 -18.95
CA MET A 1 11.72 23.91 -17.93
C MET A 1 11.10 25.23 -17.49
N PRO A 2 9.83 25.53 -17.77
CA PRO A 2 9.24 26.84 -17.50
C PRO A 2 8.53 26.82 -16.14
N TYR A 3 9.27 26.84 -15.05
CA TYR A 3 8.71 27.08 -13.72
C TYR A 3 9.48 28.20 -13.04
N LYS A 4 8.75 29.12 -12.39
CA LYS A 4 9.33 30.21 -11.62
C LYS A 4 10.13 29.62 -10.45
N PRO A 5 11.41 30.02 -10.24
CA PRO A 5 12.16 29.61 -9.06
C PRO A 5 11.45 30.02 -7.77
N LEU A 6 11.60 29.21 -6.72
CA LEU A 6 11.10 29.54 -5.39
C LEU A 6 11.72 30.86 -4.91
N ASP A 7 10.87 31.84 -4.61
CA ASP A 7 11.28 33.08 -3.96
C ASP A 7 10.93 32.99 -2.46
N LEU A 8 11.95 32.84 -1.62
CA LEU A 8 11.77 32.72 -0.17
C LEU A 8 11.25 34.02 0.47
N ALA A 9 11.41 35.18 -0.18
CA ALA A 9 10.83 36.43 0.30
C ALA A 9 9.32 36.53 -0.01
N GLU A 10 8.83 35.84 -1.06
CA GLU A 10 7.39 35.69 -1.33
C GLU A 10 6.73 34.62 -0.46
N VAL A 11 7.50 33.65 0.07
CA VAL A 11 6.98 32.59 0.96
C VAL A 11 6.68 33.17 2.34
N SER A 12 5.39 33.36 2.63
CA SER A 12 4.94 33.97 3.90
C SER A 12 5.08 33.06 5.12
N LYS A 13 4.76 31.76 4.98
CA LYS A 13 4.79 30.80 6.10
C LYS A 13 4.95 29.36 5.60
N MET A 14 5.80 28.61 6.29
CA MET A 14 5.88 27.15 6.19
C MET A 14 5.30 26.53 7.46
N THR A 15 4.34 25.62 7.32
CA THR A 15 3.74 24.90 8.45
C THR A 15 4.25 23.48 8.49
N PHE A 16 4.52 22.99 9.71
CA PHE A 16 5.00 21.64 9.95
C PHE A 16 4.08 20.97 10.96
N MET A 17 3.83 19.67 10.76
CA MET A 17 3.07 18.84 11.68
C MET A 17 3.66 17.44 11.71
N LYS A 18 3.49 16.74 12.82
CA LYS A 18 3.83 15.31 12.90
C LYS A 18 2.84 14.51 12.03
N PRO A 19 3.27 13.37 11.45
CA PRO A 19 2.35 12.47 10.78
C PRO A 19 1.32 11.92 11.77
N ASP A 20 0.09 11.82 11.31
CA ASP A 20 -1.01 11.20 12.04
C ASP A 20 -1.16 9.75 11.53
N HIS A 21 -0.66 8.80 12.32
CA HIS A 21 -0.64 7.39 11.95
C HIS A 21 -1.99 6.69 12.09
N GLU A 22 -2.89 7.24 12.92
CA GLU A 22 -4.25 6.71 13.04
C GLU A 22 -5.08 7.09 11.83
N LYS A 23 -4.94 8.33 11.36
CA LYS A 23 -5.64 8.82 10.17
C LYS A 23 -5.02 8.31 8.87
N TYR A 24 -3.71 8.11 8.83
CA TYR A 24 -2.96 7.69 7.63
C TYR A 24 -2.14 6.42 7.88
N PRO A 25 -2.81 5.26 8.07
CA PRO A 25 -2.17 3.99 8.43
C PRO A 25 -1.10 3.53 7.43
N CYS A 26 -1.26 3.85 6.13
CA CYS A 26 -0.28 3.49 5.10
C CYS A 26 1.14 4.04 5.36
N ILE A 27 1.29 5.11 6.15
CA ILE A 27 2.61 5.60 6.59
C ILE A 27 3.31 4.52 7.42
N ALA A 28 2.60 3.94 8.39
CA ALA A 28 3.16 2.88 9.24
C ALA A 28 3.45 1.61 8.44
N LEU A 29 2.54 1.21 7.55
CA LEU A 29 2.70 0.05 6.67
C LEU A 29 3.93 0.18 5.76
N ALA A 30 4.14 1.35 5.14
CA ALA A 30 5.32 1.59 4.30
C ALA A 30 6.63 1.49 5.11
N TYR A 31 6.65 2.03 6.32
CA TYR A 31 7.79 1.88 7.23
C TYR A 31 8.02 0.43 7.66
N GLU A 32 6.96 -0.34 7.92
CA GLU A 32 7.06 -1.76 8.26
C GLU A 32 7.63 -2.57 7.09
N ALA A 33 7.08 -2.41 5.89
CA ALA A 33 7.58 -3.08 4.69
C ALA A 33 9.06 -2.75 4.42
N GLY A 34 9.42 -1.47 4.53
CA GLY A 34 10.81 -1.02 4.37
C GLY A 34 11.77 -1.61 5.42
N ARG A 35 11.34 -1.74 6.67
CA ARG A 35 12.14 -2.40 7.74
C ARG A 35 12.22 -3.91 7.56
N ALA A 36 11.14 -4.55 7.11
CA ALA A 36 11.12 -5.98 6.83
C ALA A 36 12.08 -6.32 5.68
N GLY A 37 12.15 -5.44 4.67
CA GLY A 37 12.98 -5.59 3.49
C GLY A 37 12.55 -6.80 2.65
N GLY A 38 13.47 -7.31 1.83
CA GLY A 38 13.21 -8.48 1.01
C GLY A 38 12.04 -8.28 0.04
N THR A 39 11.16 -9.26 -0.04
CA THR A 39 9.97 -9.22 -0.91
C THR A 39 8.79 -8.43 -0.34
N MET A 40 8.84 -7.97 0.92
CA MET A 40 7.70 -7.30 1.57
C MET A 40 7.30 -5.99 0.88
N THR A 41 8.26 -5.21 0.38
CA THR A 41 7.97 -3.96 -0.33
C THR A 41 7.28 -4.18 -1.67
N ALA A 42 7.56 -5.31 -2.35
CA ALA A 42 6.86 -5.69 -3.57
C ALA A 42 5.40 -6.02 -3.27
N VAL A 43 5.15 -6.79 -2.19
CA VAL A 43 3.80 -7.12 -1.73
C VAL A 43 3.00 -5.87 -1.34
N LEU A 44 3.57 -4.96 -0.55
CA LEU A 44 2.90 -3.69 -0.20
C LEU A 44 2.52 -2.90 -1.46
N ASN A 45 3.43 -2.78 -2.43
CA ASN A 45 3.17 -2.01 -3.64
C ASN A 45 2.08 -2.65 -4.50
N ALA A 46 2.18 -3.96 -4.74
CA ALA A 46 1.23 -4.72 -5.55
C ALA A 46 -0.18 -4.73 -4.92
N ALA A 47 -0.26 -4.90 -3.60
CA ALA A 47 -1.51 -4.83 -2.87
C ALA A 47 -2.16 -3.44 -2.98
N ASN A 48 -1.37 -2.37 -2.85
CA ASN A 48 -1.86 -1.01 -3.04
C ASN A 48 -2.37 -0.76 -4.45
N GLU A 49 -1.65 -1.21 -5.48
CA GLU A 49 -2.08 -1.05 -6.87
C GLU A 49 -3.40 -1.77 -7.16
N ALA A 50 -3.54 -3.02 -6.73
CA ALA A 50 -4.79 -3.78 -6.89
C ALA A 50 -5.96 -3.12 -6.15
N ALA A 51 -5.76 -2.73 -4.89
CA ALA A 51 -6.82 -2.09 -4.10
C ALA A 51 -7.21 -0.72 -4.66
N ASN A 52 -6.25 0.07 -5.13
CA ASN A 52 -6.50 1.37 -5.75
C ASN A 52 -7.19 1.24 -7.11
N GLU A 53 -6.84 0.23 -7.91
CA GLU A 53 -7.55 -0.10 -9.16
C GLU A 53 -9.02 -0.42 -8.87
N MET A 54 -9.30 -1.35 -7.94
CA MET A 54 -10.66 -1.70 -7.54
C MET A 54 -11.45 -0.50 -6.96
N PHE A 55 -10.79 0.37 -6.19
CA PHE A 55 -11.41 1.61 -5.71
C PHE A 55 -11.80 2.53 -6.87
N ARG A 56 -10.91 2.70 -7.86
CA ARG A 56 -11.14 3.57 -9.02
C ARG A 56 -12.18 3.01 -9.99
N GLU A 57 -12.30 1.69 -10.08
CA GLU A 57 -13.30 1.01 -10.89
C GLU A 57 -14.68 0.94 -10.21
N ASP A 58 -14.81 1.44 -8.98
CA ASP A 58 -16.07 1.50 -8.21
C ASP A 58 -16.77 0.14 -8.08
N VAL A 59 -15.98 -0.94 -7.98
CA VAL A 59 -16.54 -2.30 -7.86
C VAL A 59 -17.05 -2.63 -6.46
N GLY A 60 -17.28 -1.62 -5.60
CA GLY A 60 -17.76 -1.76 -4.22
C GLY A 60 -16.65 -1.88 -3.17
N LEU A 61 -15.51 -1.22 -3.37
CA LEU A 61 -14.41 -1.12 -2.41
C LEU A 61 -14.32 0.34 -1.93
N GLY A 62 -14.37 0.57 -0.62
CA GLY A 62 -14.27 1.90 -0.04
C GLY A 62 -12.82 2.38 0.09
N PHE A 63 -12.59 3.69 0.09
CA PHE A 63 -11.25 4.27 0.27
C PHE A 63 -10.56 3.78 1.56
N LEU A 64 -11.32 3.62 2.64
CA LEU A 64 -10.81 3.14 3.93
C LEU A 64 -10.57 1.63 3.99
N ASP A 65 -10.90 0.89 2.93
CA ASP A 65 -10.60 -0.55 2.82
C ASP A 65 -9.21 -0.79 2.22
N ILE A 66 -8.67 0.16 1.46
CA ILE A 66 -7.32 0.06 0.87
C ILE A 66 -6.26 -0.26 1.92
N PRO A 67 -6.16 0.48 3.06
CA PRO A 67 -5.12 0.18 4.05
C PRO A 67 -5.30 -1.20 4.70
N LYS A 68 -6.55 -1.66 4.89
CA LYS A 68 -6.84 -2.97 5.48
C LYS A 68 -6.41 -4.11 4.57
N LEU A 69 -6.61 -3.95 3.26
CA LEU A 69 -6.21 -4.95 2.27
C LEU A 69 -4.69 -5.00 2.10
N ILE A 70 -4.02 -3.85 2.15
CA ILE A 70 -2.54 -3.78 2.15
C ILE A 70 -2.00 -4.49 3.40
N GLU A 71 -2.53 -4.15 4.58
CA GLU A 71 -2.14 -4.77 5.86
C GLU A 71 -2.35 -6.28 5.82
N GLY A 72 -3.53 -6.75 5.39
CA GLY A 72 -3.84 -8.18 5.28
C GLY A 72 -2.87 -8.93 4.35
N ALA A 73 -2.56 -8.36 3.18
CA ALA A 73 -1.59 -8.95 2.27
C ALA A 73 -0.17 -8.99 2.86
N MET A 74 0.25 -7.93 3.55
CA MET A 74 1.55 -7.89 4.22
C MET A 74 1.64 -8.93 5.36
N GLU A 75 0.60 -9.04 6.19
CA GLU A 75 0.55 -10.03 7.27
C GLU A 75 0.59 -11.46 6.72
N ALA A 76 -0.21 -11.76 5.69
CA ALA A 76 -0.23 -13.08 5.07
C ALA A 76 1.10 -13.46 4.42
N HIS A 77 1.89 -12.48 3.97
CA HIS A 77 3.19 -12.72 3.35
C HIS A 77 4.33 -12.98 4.34
N LYS A 78 4.12 -12.78 5.65
CA LYS A 78 5.21 -12.89 6.65
C LYS A 78 5.87 -14.28 6.66
N ASP A 79 5.09 -15.33 6.43
CA ASP A 79 5.58 -16.71 6.43
C ASP A 79 6.42 -17.05 5.18
N ASP A 80 6.14 -16.40 4.05
CA ASP A 80 6.84 -16.58 2.76
C ASP A 80 7.89 -15.48 2.49
N LEU A 81 8.20 -14.66 3.50
CA LEU A 81 9.09 -13.52 3.36
C LEU A 81 10.52 -13.93 3.02
N LYS A 82 10.94 -13.67 1.78
CA LYS A 82 12.31 -13.84 1.32
C LYS A 82 13.13 -12.56 1.52
N LYS A 83 14.16 -12.62 2.36
CA LYS A 83 15.01 -11.46 2.71
C LYS A 83 16.32 -11.37 1.94
N THR A 84 16.90 -12.50 1.55
CA THR A 84 18.19 -12.56 0.84
C THR A 84 18.01 -13.24 -0.50
N ASP A 85 18.94 -12.99 -1.42
CA ASP A 85 18.96 -13.61 -2.76
C ASP A 85 17.62 -13.45 -3.50
N VAL A 86 16.99 -12.29 -3.32
CA VAL A 86 15.74 -11.92 -3.99
C VAL A 86 16.03 -11.75 -5.48
N THR A 87 15.37 -12.56 -6.29
CA THR A 87 15.46 -12.54 -7.75
C THR A 87 14.28 -11.78 -8.34
N LEU A 88 14.35 -11.49 -9.64
CA LEU A 88 13.24 -10.90 -10.36
C LEU A 88 11.99 -11.81 -10.31
N ASP A 89 12.17 -13.13 -10.43
CA ASP A 89 11.05 -14.08 -10.41
C ASP A 89 10.35 -14.09 -9.04
N ASP A 90 11.10 -13.93 -7.95
CA ASP A 90 10.50 -13.78 -6.62
C ASP A 90 9.63 -12.51 -6.54
N ILE A 91 10.11 -11.38 -7.10
CA ILE A 91 9.36 -10.12 -7.12
C ILE A 91 8.08 -10.24 -7.95
N LEU A 92 8.18 -10.81 -9.15
CA LEU A 92 7.02 -11.02 -10.03
C LEU A 92 6.00 -11.98 -9.41
N SER A 93 6.47 -13.04 -8.74
CA SER A 93 5.61 -13.98 -8.03
C SER A 93 4.90 -13.33 -6.86
N CYS A 94 5.61 -12.50 -6.08
CA CYS A 94 5.02 -11.76 -4.96
C CYS A 94 4.01 -10.72 -5.43
N ASP A 95 4.26 -10.02 -6.55
CA ASP A 95 3.29 -9.07 -7.14
C ASP A 95 2.01 -9.81 -7.55
N ALA A 96 2.13 -10.88 -8.34
CA ALA A 96 0.99 -11.66 -8.79
C ALA A 96 0.19 -12.24 -7.60
N TRP A 97 0.87 -12.81 -6.62
CA TRP A 97 0.26 -13.34 -5.40
C TRP A 97 -0.48 -12.25 -4.61
N ALA A 98 0.13 -11.08 -4.41
CA ALA A 98 -0.46 -10.02 -3.61
C ALA A 98 -1.73 -9.46 -4.28
N ARG A 99 -1.74 -9.32 -5.61
CA ARG A 99 -2.94 -8.91 -6.37
C ARG A 99 -4.09 -9.90 -6.19
N GLU A 100 -3.79 -11.19 -6.35
CA GLU A 100 -4.78 -12.26 -6.17
C GLU A 100 -5.32 -12.29 -4.73
N HIS A 101 -4.44 -12.16 -3.74
CA HIS A 101 -4.81 -12.11 -2.33
C HIS A 101 -5.77 -10.95 -2.04
N VAL A 102 -5.47 -9.74 -2.51
CA VAL A 102 -6.34 -8.56 -2.35
C VAL A 102 -7.69 -8.77 -3.04
N MET A 103 -7.71 -9.35 -4.23
CA MET A 103 -8.97 -9.66 -4.92
C MET A 103 -9.85 -10.60 -4.11
N GLN A 104 -9.30 -11.69 -3.59
CA GLN A 104 -10.03 -12.67 -2.76
C GLN A 104 -10.51 -12.06 -1.43
N ALA A 105 -9.64 -11.29 -0.75
CA ALA A 105 -9.98 -10.61 0.48
C ALA A 105 -11.12 -9.59 0.28
N SER A 106 -11.09 -8.82 -0.82
CA SER A 106 -12.14 -7.85 -1.14
C SER A 106 -13.52 -8.48 -1.36
N GLN A 107 -13.58 -9.68 -1.96
CA GLN A 107 -14.82 -10.42 -2.16
C GLN A 107 -15.40 -10.91 -0.83
N SER A 108 -14.53 -11.33 0.10
CA SER A 108 -14.92 -11.78 1.44
C SER A 108 -15.50 -10.63 2.25
N MET A 109 -14.87 -9.45 2.22
CA MET A 109 -15.36 -8.24 2.89
C MET A 109 -16.76 -7.82 2.40
N LYS A 110 -17.06 -7.96 1.10
CA LYS A 110 -18.40 -7.67 0.56
C LYS A 110 -19.46 -8.66 1.04
N LYS A 111 -19.08 -9.93 1.24
CA LYS A 111 -20.01 -10.98 1.67
C LYS A 111 -20.47 -10.78 3.11
N GLU A 112 -19.61 -10.24 3.97
CA GLU A 112 -19.96 -9.89 5.36
C GLU A 112 -20.89 -8.67 5.48
N LEU A 113 -20.96 -7.82 4.45
CA LEU A 113 -21.84 -6.64 4.43
C LEU A 113 -23.29 -6.94 4.02
N ILE A 114 -23.56 -8.13 3.47
CA ILE A 114 -24.86 -8.54 2.88
C ILE A 114 -25.60 -9.56 3.78
N LEU A 115 -24.96 -10.03 4.85
CA LEU A 115 -25.53 -10.91 5.88
C LEU A 115 -25.90 -10.11 7.13
#